data_AF-A0A5Q4GZD5-F1
#
_entry.id   AF-A0A5Q4GZD5-F1
#
_cell.length_a   1.000
_cell.length_b   1.000
_cell.length_c   1.000
_cell.angle_alpha   90.00
_cell.angle_beta   90.00
_cell.angle_gamma   90.00
#
_symmetry.space_group_name_H-M   'P 1'
#
loop_
_entity.id
_entity.type
_entity.pdbx_description
1 polymer ?
#
loop_
_entity_poly.entity_id
_entity_poly.type
_entity_poly.pdbx_seq_one_letter_code
_entity_poly.pdbx_strand_id
1 'polypeptide(L)'
;MLDFKLYPQSAGEDLGMPESLKKCSSLVFFAGRHTRRLSVFLLSLLLLLLAGLAACTEPGEHDVRDANGNSLQELPQARVDGDVSLESAIAQRRSIRAYTGAAMPVQHLAQLFWAMQGITSEGQGLRTTPSAGATYPLETLAVVGNVEELDAGVYRYHPQQHAISKIADGDQRAAVSAAALNQNWMDQAAVIFIVTAVPERTTAQYGERGEAFVKLEAGHAAQNLHLQAQALGYGSTPVGAFDDNDLMKAAGLSGEENPLYLLPVGEPEQGI
;
A
#
# COMPACT_ATOMS: atom_id res chain seq x y z
N MET A 1 -19.51 24.62 -19.78
CA MET A 1 -18.78 24.73 -21.05
C MET A 1 -17.46 25.39 -20.70
N LEU A 2 -16.44 24.61 -20.40
CA LEU A 2 -15.15 25.09 -19.88
C LEU A 2 -14.11 24.99 -20.99
N ASP A 3 -13.50 26.13 -21.31
CA ASP A 3 -12.51 26.35 -22.37
C ASP A 3 -11.18 25.64 -22.07
N PHE A 4 -10.78 24.75 -22.97
CA PHE A 4 -9.43 24.19 -23.05
C PHE A 4 -8.52 25.19 -23.78
N LYS A 5 -7.55 25.78 -23.07
CA LYS A 5 -6.46 26.54 -23.69
C LYS A 5 -5.33 25.59 -24.11
N LEU A 6 -5.10 25.56 -25.42
CA LEU A 6 -4.02 24.89 -26.14
C LEU A 6 -2.65 25.48 -25.77
N TYR A 7 -1.65 24.62 -25.54
CA TYR A 7 -0.23 24.97 -25.53
C TYR A 7 0.38 24.77 -26.93
N PRO A 8 1.24 25.68 -27.43
CA PRO A 8 1.87 25.52 -28.73
C PRO A 8 3.15 24.68 -28.67
N GLN A 9 3.37 23.92 -29.75
CA GLN A 9 4.64 23.28 -30.09
C GLN A 9 5.65 24.32 -30.58
N SER A 10 6.93 24.13 -30.24
CA SER A 10 8.05 24.74 -30.95
C SER A 10 9.13 23.70 -31.21
N ALA A 11 9.65 23.78 -32.43
CA ALA A 11 10.55 22.85 -33.10
C ALA A 11 12.02 23.03 -32.69
N GLY A 12 12.87 22.13 -33.21
CA GLY A 12 14.25 21.89 -32.79
C GLY A 12 15.31 22.84 -33.33
N GLU A 13 16.53 22.61 -32.87
CA GLU A 13 17.86 22.93 -33.43
C GLU A 13 18.86 22.20 -32.50
N ASP A 14 19.48 21.10 -32.90
CA ASP A 14 20.68 20.90 -33.73
C ASP A 14 22.04 21.06 -33.01
N LEU A 15 22.95 20.19 -33.42
CA LEU A 15 24.13 19.63 -32.80
C LEU A 15 25.31 20.58 -32.58
N GLY A 16 26.11 20.30 -31.55
CA GLY A 16 27.46 20.86 -31.39
C GLY A 16 28.28 20.24 -30.26
N MET A 17 28.97 19.14 -30.54
CA MET A 17 30.01 18.55 -29.68
C MET A 17 31.40 19.03 -30.13
N PRO A 18 32.31 19.45 -29.23
CA PRO A 18 33.70 19.66 -29.59
C PRO A 18 34.57 18.42 -29.30
N GLU A 19 35.30 17.98 -30.35
CA GLU A 19 36.48 17.12 -30.25
C GLU A 19 37.58 17.79 -29.43
N SER A 20 38.09 17.12 -28.40
CA SER A 20 39.50 17.26 -28.02
C SER A 20 40.04 16.04 -27.27
N LEU A 21 41.22 15.61 -27.73
CA LEU A 21 42.26 14.82 -27.04
C LEU A 21 42.23 13.27 -27.15
N LYS A 22 42.77 12.81 -28.29
CA LYS A 22 43.57 11.57 -28.41
C LYS A 22 45.03 11.80 -27.98
N LYS A 23 45.68 10.72 -27.51
CA LYS A 23 47.13 10.41 -27.30
C LYS A 23 47.46 10.19 -25.82
N CYS A 24 48.31 9.26 -25.38
CA CYS A 24 49.23 8.33 -26.02
C CYS A 24 49.54 7.19 -25.03
N SER A 25 49.99 6.04 -25.53
CA SER A 25 50.38 4.85 -24.77
C SER A 25 51.81 4.92 -24.21
N SER A 26 52.10 3.99 -23.29
CA SER A 26 53.40 3.46 -22.82
C SER A 26 54.33 4.31 -21.93
N LEU A 27 54.61 3.85 -20.70
CA LEU A 27 55.97 3.42 -20.31
C LEU A 27 55.98 2.64 -18.98
N VAL A 28 56.81 1.60 -18.97
CA VAL A 28 57.09 0.64 -17.91
C VAL A 28 58.48 0.98 -17.31
N PHE A 29 58.69 0.69 -16.01
CA PHE A 29 59.93 0.75 -15.19
C PHE A 29 60.43 2.10 -14.62
N PHE A 30 60.29 2.25 -13.29
CA PHE A 30 61.41 2.59 -12.40
C PHE A 30 61.15 2.09 -10.96
N ALA A 31 61.98 1.17 -10.50
CA ALA A 31 61.87 0.55 -9.18
C ALA A 31 62.69 1.32 -8.12
N GLY A 32 62.14 1.37 -6.90
CA GLY A 32 62.92 1.22 -5.67
C GLY A 32 63.62 2.46 -5.09
N ARG A 33 62.93 3.17 -4.19
CA ARG A 33 63.46 3.65 -2.88
C ARG A 33 62.49 4.46 -1.99
N HIS A 34 61.19 4.50 -2.29
CA HIS A 34 60.20 5.28 -1.51
C HIS A 34 59.14 4.45 -0.74
N THR A 35 59.32 3.13 -0.63
CA THR A 35 58.27 2.20 -0.18
C THR A 35 57.83 2.37 1.28
N ARG A 36 58.65 2.91 2.18
CA ARG A 36 58.24 3.08 3.59
C ARG A 36 57.33 4.29 3.87
N ARG A 37 57.47 5.39 3.12
CA ARG A 37 56.60 6.57 3.30
C ARG A 37 55.26 6.41 2.59
N LEU A 38 55.24 5.72 1.45
CA LEU A 38 54.00 5.45 0.71
C LEU A 38 53.07 4.49 1.47
N SER A 39 53.60 3.46 2.13
CA SER A 39 52.79 2.52 2.91
C SER A 39 52.11 3.17 4.12
N VAL A 40 52.74 4.12 4.80
CA VAL A 40 52.12 4.82 5.94
C VAL A 40 50.99 5.74 5.46
N PHE A 41 51.17 6.43 4.32
CA PHE A 41 50.13 7.25 3.71
C PHE A 41 48.95 6.43 3.19
N LEU A 42 49.21 5.26 2.60
CA LEU A 42 48.15 4.34 2.17
C LEU A 42 47.38 3.76 3.36
N LEU A 43 48.07 3.45 4.48
CA LEU A 43 47.42 2.95 5.69
C LEU A 43 46.56 4.03 6.37
N SER A 44 47.04 5.28 6.42
CA SER A 44 46.27 6.39 7.00
C SER A 44 45.09 6.80 6.11
N LEU A 45 45.23 6.74 4.79
CA LEU A 45 44.12 6.95 3.86
C LEU A 45 43.07 5.84 3.97
N LEU A 46 43.50 4.59 4.14
CA LEU A 46 42.59 3.44 4.37
C LEU A 46 41.87 3.55 5.72
N LEU A 47 42.56 3.98 6.78
CA LEU A 47 41.95 4.25 8.10
C LEU A 47 40.96 5.42 8.05
N LEU A 48 41.24 6.47 7.28
CA LEU A 48 40.31 7.59 7.06
C LEU A 48 39.09 7.17 6.22
N LEU A 49 39.27 6.30 5.22
CA LEU A 49 38.17 5.71 4.44
C LEU A 49 37.31 4.78 5.29
N LEU A 50 37.92 3.95 6.15
CA LEU A 50 37.20 3.09 7.09
C LEU A 50 36.47 3.90 8.18
N ALA A 51 37.06 4.99 8.67
CA ALA A 51 36.40 5.90 9.61
C ALA A 51 35.25 6.68 8.94
N GLY A 52 35.38 7.01 7.65
CA GLY A 52 34.31 7.62 6.84
C GLY A 52 33.14 6.67 6.59
N LEU A 53 33.40 5.37 6.41
CA LEU A 53 32.38 4.32 6.30
C LEU A 53 31.66 4.06 7.63
N ALA A 54 32.34 4.23 8.77
CA ALA A 54 31.74 4.09 10.10
C ALA A 54 30.92 5.32 10.54
N ALA A 55 30.99 6.44 9.80
CA ALA A 55 30.28 7.68 10.10
C ALA A 55 29.02 7.88 9.22
N CYS A 56 28.59 6.87 8.49
CA CYS A 56 27.23 6.79 7.98
C CYS A 56 26.30 6.44 9.14
N THR A 57 26.03 7.42 10.00
CA THR A 57 24.83 7.37 10.85
C THR A 57 23.65 7.24 9.91
N GLU A 58 22.91 6.13 10.02
CA GLU A 58 21.63 5.98 9.34
C GLU A 58 20.79 7.24 9.65
N PRO A 59 20.17 7.87 8.63
CA PRO A 59 19.27 8.98 8.89
C PRO A 59 18.24 8.48 9.90
N GLY A 60 18.18 9.13 11.07
CA GLY A 60 17.35 8.69 12.17
C GLY A 60 15.95 8.39 11.68
N GLU A 61 15.52 7.15 11.92
CA GLU A 61 14.17 6.69 11.64
C GLU A 61 13.21 7.64 12.35
N HIS A 62 12.66 8.59 11.59
CA HIS A 62 11.66 9.50 12.11
C HIS A 62 10.44 8.62 12.39
N ASP A 63 10.15 8.38 13.66
CA ASP A 63 8.95 7.68 14.13
C ASP A 63 7.72 8.51 13.73
N VAL A 64 7.27 8.33 12.48
CA VAL A 64 6.06 8.96 11.96
C VAL A 64 4.88 8.25 12.60
N ARG A 65 3.99 9.03 13.23
CA ARG A 65 2.82 8.52 13.93
C ARG A 65 1.53 8.96 13.26
N ASP A 66 0.51 8.13 13.38
CA ASP A 66 -0.85 8.51 12.98
C ASP A 66 -1.49 9.51 13.96
N ALA A 67 -2.70 9.98 13.65
CA ALA A 67 -3.45 10.92 14.48
C ALA A 67 -3.71 10.41 15.92
N ASN A 68 -3.64 9.09 16.14
CA ASN A 68 -3.85 8.43 17.42
C ASN A 68 -2.52 8.10 18.14
N GLY A 69 -1.37 8.47 17.56
CA GLY A 69 -0.05 8.26 18.13
C GLY A 69 0.55 6.87 17.87
N ASN A 70 -0.07 6.04 17.01
CA ASN A 70 0.48 4.74 16.62
C ASN A 70 1.57 4.93 15.57
N SER A 71 2.67 4.16 15.67
CA SER A 71 3.75 4.20 14.67
C SER A 71 3.25 3.71 13.31
N LEU A 72 3.70 4.39 12.25
CA LEU A 72 3.45 4.01 10.87
C LEU A 72 4.53 3.02 10.41
N GLN A 73 4.09 1.95 9.77
CA GLN A 73 4.93 1.01 9.02
C GLN A 73 4.65 1.19 7.53
N GLU A 74 5.66 1.61 6.77
CA GLU A 74 5.54 1.75 5.31
C GLU A 74 5.26 0.40 4.64
N LEU A 75 4.42 0.44 3.60
CA LEU A 75 4.10 -0.74 2.80
C LEU A 75 5.00 -0.80 1.55
N PRO A 76 5.30 -2.01 1.06
CA PRO A 76 5.92 -2.18 -0.24
C PRO A 76 5.12 -1.50 -1.35
N GLN A 77 5.81 -0.78 -2.24
CA GLN A 77 5.16 -0.01 -3.31
C GLN A 77 4.24 -0.88 -4.18
N ALA A 78 3.10 -0.31 -4.56
CA ALA A 78 2.15 -0.98 -5.44
C ALA A 78 2.71 -1.16 -6.86
N ARG A 79 2.44 -2.32 -7.46
CA ARG A 79 2.70 -2.59 -8.87
C ARG A 79 1.55 -2.05 -9.71
N VAL A 80 1.88 -1.28 -10.74
CA VAL A 80 0.91 -0.67 -11.68
C VAL A 80 0.85 -1.40 -13.03
N ASP A 81 1.71 -2.40 -13.21
CA ASP A 81 1.83 -3.27 -14.38
C ASP A 81 1.71 -4.74 -13.97
N GLY A 82 0.47 -5.25 -14.02
CA GLY A 82 0.13 -6.63 -13.69
C GLY A 82 0.16 -7.57 -14.90
N ASP A 83 0.25 -8.87 -14.63
CA ASP A 83 0.30 -9.93 -15.64
C ASP A 83 -1.09 -10.38 -16.13
N VAL A 84 -2.15 -10.00 -15.39
CA VAL A 84 -3.55 -10.31 -15.70
C VAL A 84 -4.25 -9.07 -16.24
N SER A 85 -4.93 -9.19 -17.38
CA SER A 85 -5.71 -8.07 -17.92
C SER A 85 -6.95 -7.79 -17.08
N LEU A 86 -7.45 -6.54 -17.14
CA LEU A 86 -8.68 -6.14 -16.48
C LEU A 86 -9.87 -7.01 -16.95
N GLU A 87 -9.96 -7.31 -18.24
CA GLU A 87 -11.01 -8.15 -18.82
C GLU A 87 -10.98 -9.56 -18.22
N SER A 88 -9.78 -10.14 -18.07
CA SER A 88 -9.61 -11.46 -17.47
C SER A 88 -10.02 -11.46 -16.01
N ALA A 89 -9.60 -10.44 -15.24
CA ALA A 89 -10.00 -10.29 -13.85
C ALA A 89 -11.52 -10.17 -13.71
N ILE A 90 -12.19 -9.37 -14.55
CA ILE A 90 -13.65 -9.24 -14.55
C ILE A 90 -14.34 -10.58 -14.88
N ALA A 91 -13.88 -11.28 -15.92
CA ALA A 91 -14.50 -12.52 -16.38
C ALA A 91 -14.39 -13.65 -15.34
N GLN A 92 -13.24 -13.75 -14.68
CA GLN A 92 -12.93 -14.84 -13.76
C GLN A 92 -13.39 -14.57 -12.33
N ARG A 93 -13.52 -13.30 -11.91
CA ARG A 93 -13.88 -12.96 -10.52
C ARG A 93 -15.14 -13.71 -10.07
N ARG A 94 -15.03 -14.43 -8.96
CA ARG A 94 -16.13 -15.11 -8.25
C ARG A 94 -16.04 -14.82 -6.76
N SER A 95 -17.16 -15.03 -6.06
CA SER A 95 -17.18 -14.93 -4.59
C SER A 95 -16.76 -16.27 -4.00
N ILE A 96 -15.58 -16.31 -3.39
CA ILE A 96 -15.01 -17.51 -2.77
C ILE A 96 -15.16 -17.44 -1.25
N ARG A 97 -15.56 -18.54 -0.63
CA ARG A 97 -15.85 -18.64 0.81
C ARG A 97 -15.18 -19.84 1.48
N ALA A 98 -14.15 -20.39 0.84
CA ALA A 98 -13.38 -21.52 1.34
C ALA A 98 -11.91 -21.25 1.03
N TYR A 99 -11.07 -21.23 2.07
CA TYR A 99 -9.68 -20.81 1.97
C TYR A 99 -8.75 -21.86 2.58
N THR A 100 -7.56 -22.03 2.01
CA THR A 100 -6.57 -23.01 2.50
C THR A 100 -5.93 -22.62 3.82
N GLY A 101 -6.05 -21.34 4.23
CA GLY A 101 -5.34 -20.76 5.37
C GLY A 101 -3.88 -20.40 5.09
N ALA A 102 -3.43 -20.48 3.83
CA ALA A 102 -2.07 -20.14 3.43
C ALA A 102 -1.72 -18.67 3.74
N ALA A 103 -0.42 -18.43 3.96
CA ALA A 103 0.09 -17.09 4.24
C ALA A 103 0.03 -16.21 2.99
N MET A 104 -0.28 -14.93 3.18
CA MET A 104 -0.25 -13.92 2.13
C MET A 104 1.05 -13.10 2.24
N PRO A 105 1.82 -12.89 1.17
CA PRO A 105 2.95 -11.96 1.18
C PRO A 105 2.50 -10.53 1.51
N VAL A 106 3.27 -9.78 2.31
CA VAL A 106 2.95 -8.38 2.65
C VAL A 106 2.81 -7.48 1.42
N GLN A 107 3.55 -7.78 0.34
CA GLN A 107 3.41 -7.10 -0.96
C GLN A 107 1.98 -7.20 -1.53
N HIS A 108 1.30 -8.33 -1.33
CA HIS A 108 -0.07 -8.53 -1.80
C HIS A 108 -1.08 -7.81 -0.92
N LEU A 109 -0.87 -7.77 0.41
CA LEU A 109 -1.65 -6.93 1.33
C LEU A 109 -1.56 -5.45 0.91
N ALA A 110 -0.35 -4.96 0.66
CA ALA A 110 -0.09 -3.60 0.21
C ALA A 110 -0.79 -3.28 -1.12
N GLN A 111 -0.71 -4.20 -2.09
CA GLN A 111 -1.38 -4.07 -3.38
C GLN A 111 -2.91 -3.97 -3.23
N LEU A 112 -3.51 -4.75 -2.31
CA LEU A 112 -4.95 -4.73 -2.06
C LEU A 112 -5.40 -3.42 -1.41
N PHE A 113 -4.67 -2.91 -0.42
CA PHE A 113 -4.93 -1.58 0.15
C PHE A 113 -4.83 -0.47 -0.90
N TRP A 114 -3.79 -0.51 -1.74
CA TRP A 114 -3.63 0.44 -2.83
C TRP A 114 -4.78 0.35 -3.85
N ALA A 115 -5.21 -0.86 -4.24
CA ALA A 115 -6.34 -1.03 -5.15
C ALA A 115 -7.64 -0.43 -4.58
N MET A 116 -7.85 -0.48 -3.26
CA MET A 116 -9.01 0.13 -2.61
C MET A 116 -8.94 1.65 -2.54
N GLN A 117 -7.83 2.21 -2.06
CA GLN A 117 -7.76 3.64 -1.66
C GLN A 117 -6.39 4.28 -1.91
N GLY A 118 -5.49 3.64 -2.65
CA GLY A 118 -4.16 4.19 -2.98
C GLY A 118 -4.24 5.46 -3.83
N ILE A 119 -3.31 6.38 -3.61
CA ILE A 119 -3.19 7.62 -4.40
C ILE A 119 -2.54 7.31 -5.74
N THR A 120 -3.12 7.84 -6.82
CA THR A 120 -2.65 7.67 -8.22
C THR A 120 -2.23 9.00 -8.87
N SER A 121 -2.50 10.13 -8.20
CA SER A 121 -2.09 11.46 -8.65
C SER A 121 -1.57 12.27 -7.48
N GLU A 122 -0.25 12.27 -7.27
CA GLU A 122 0.42 12.91 -6.13
C GLU A 122 0.03 14.39 -5.95
N GLY A 123 -0.13 15.15 -7.05
CA GLY A 123 -0.47 16.58 -6.97
C GLY A 123 -1.94 16.89 -6.65
N GLN A 124 -2.85 15.92 -6.83
CA GLN A 124 -4.30 16.12 -6.62
C GLN A 124 -4.87 15.23 -5.51
N GLY A 125 -4.09 14.27 -5.00
CA GLY A 125 -4.55 13.30 -4.02
C GLY A 125 -5.63 12.35 -4.55
N LEU A 126 -5.81 12.25 -5.88
CA LEU A 126 -6.82 11.36 -6.45
C LEU A 126 -6.44 9.91 -6.19
N ARG A 127 -7.45 9.09 -5.90
CA ARG A 127 -7.29 7.68 -5.53
C ARG A 127 -7.72 6.73 -6.64
N THR A 128 -7.35 5.46 -6.47
CA THR A 128 -7.81 4.32 -7.29
C THR A 128 -9.33 4.18 -7.30
N THR A 129 -10.00 4.63 -6.24
CA THR A 129 -11.46 4.66 -6.13
C THR A 129 -12.00 6.08 -6.36
N PRO A 130 -13.03 6.24 -7.22
CA PRO A 130 -13.68 7.54 -7.39
C PRO A 130 -14.52 7.91 -6.16
N SER A 131 -14.46 9.19 -5.78
CA SER A 131 -15.17 9.76 -4.63
C SER A 131 -15.91 11.03 -5.02
N ALA A 132 -17.11 11.25 -4.46
CA ALA A 132 -17.90 12.44 -4.75
C ALA A 132 -17.16 13.70 -4.29
N GLY A 133 -16.78 14.57 -5.22
CA GLY A 133 -16.04 15.79 -4.89
C GLY A 133 -14.62 15.55 -4.34
N ALA A 134 -14.09 14.33 -4.48
CA ALA A 134 -12.81 13.92 -3.89
C ALA A 134 -12.74 14.10 -2.36
N THR A 135 -13.86 13.87 -1.67
CA THR A 135 -13.97 14.00 -0.20
C THR A 135 -13.40 12.81 0.57
N TYR A 136 -13.30 11.64 -0.07
CA TYR A 136 -12.69 10.42 0.46
C TYR A 136 -13.11 10.08 1.90
N PRO A 137 -14.41 9.77 2.13
CA PRO A 137 -14.96 9.47 3.45
C PRO A 137 -14.49 8.12 4.01
N LEU A 138 -13.97 7.22 3.17
CA LEU A 138 -13.67 5.85 3.58
C LEU A 138 -12.36 5.75 4.36
N GLU A 139 -12.41 4.90 5.38
CA GLU A 139 -11.28 4.39 6.12
C GLU A 139 -11.19 2.88 5.84
N THR A 140 -9.97 2.38 5.62
CA THR A 140 -9.76 0.97 5.26
C THR A 140 -8.83 0.31 6.26
N LEU A 141 -9.29 -0.81 6.80
CA LEU A 141 -8.54 -1.60 7.77
C LEU A 141 -8.36 -3.03 7.27
N ALA A 142 -7.39 -3.73 7.85
CA ALA A 142 -7.17 -5.16 7.66
C ALA A 142 -7.05 -5.85 9.02
N VAL A 143 -7.90 -6.85 9.25
CA VAL A 143 -7.69 -7.85 10.31
C VAL A 143 -6.76 -8.91 9.75
N VAL A 144 -5.49 -8.80 10.08
CA VAL A 144 -4.41 -9.66 9.64
C VAL A 144 -4.32 -10.86 10.56
N GLY A 145 -4.39 -12.07 9.98
CA GLY A 145 -4.16 -13.30 10.72
C GLY A 145 -3.00 -14.14 10.20
N ASN A 146 -2.79 -14.17 8.88
CA ASN A 146 -1.66 -14.90 8.29
C ASN A 146 -1.06 -14.14 7.09
N VAL A 147 -0.31 -13.08 7.38
CA VAL A 147 0.46 -12.31 6.39
C VAL A 147 1.95 -12.42 6.75
N GLU A 148 2.79 -12.68 5.75
CA GLU A 148 4.24 -12.79 5.96
C GLU A 148 4.82 -11.46 6.45
N GLU A 149 5.80 -11.53 7.35
CA GLU A 149 6.51 -10.35 7.88
C GLU A 149 5.62 -9.33 8.61
N LEU A 150 4.40 -9.73 8.98
CA LEU A 150 3.45 -8.89 9.70
C LEU A 150 2.75 -9.68 10.80
N ASP A 151 2.85 -9.21 12.05
CA ASP A 151 2.17 -9.85 13.17
C ASP A 151 0.65 -9.82 12.98
N ALA A 152 -0.04 -10.84 13.52
CA ALA A 152 -1.49 -10.82 13.59
C ALA A 152 -1.98 -9.61 14.40
N GLY A 153 -3.01 -8.94 13.90
CA GLY A 153 -3.52 -7.69 14.45
C GLY A 153 -4.55 -7.01 13.56
N VAL A 154 -5.07 -5.88 14.03
CA VAL A 154 -5.90 -4.99 13.22
C VAL A 154 -5.06 -3.80 12.81
N TYR A 155 -5.01 -3.52 11.51
CA TYR A 155 -4.19 -2.47 10.93
C TYR A 155 -5.05 -1.48 10.16
N ARG A 156 -4.78 -0.18 10.33
CA ARG A 156 -5.38 0.90 9.55
C ARG A 156 -4.43 1.33 8.44
N TYR A 157 -4.95 1.51 7.24
CA TYR A 157 -4.18 2.01 6.10
C TYR A 157 -4.24 3.52 5.99
N HIS A 158 -3.09 4.13 5.70
CA HIS A 158 -2.86 5.56 5.54
C HIS A 158 -2.44 5.85 4.09
N PRO A 159 -3.38 6.27 3.22
CA PRO A 159 -3.11 6.42 1.79
C PRO A 159 -2.02 7.43 1.43
N GLN A 160 -1.84 8.49 2.24
CA GLN A 160 -0.88 9.56 1.98
C GLN A 160 0.56 9.09 2.09
N GLN A 161 0.84 8.20 3.05
CA GLN A 161 2.17 7.63 3.30
C GLN A 161 2.34 6.27 2.63
N HIS A 162 1.26 5.69 2.08
CA HIS A 162 1.22 4.28 1.70
C HIS A 162 1.75 3.38 2.83
N ALA A 163 1.15 3.54 4.02
CA ALA A 163 1.61 2.91 5.25
C ALA A 163 0.44 2.33 6.05
N ILE A 164 0.75 1.50 7.04
CA ILE A 164 -0.23 0.97 8.00
C ILE A 164 0.16 1.32 9.44
N SER A 165 -0.83 1.49 10.32
CA SER A 165 -0.63 1.49 11.76
C SER A 165 -1.40 0.35 12.41
N LYS A 166 -0.78 -0.34 13.37
CA LYS A 166 -1.45 -1.36 14.18
C LYS A 166 -2.31 -0.68 15.24
N ILE A 167 -3.60 -1.01 15.28
CA ILE A 167 -4.56 -0.46 16.25
C ILE A 167 -5.00 -1.47 17.32
N ALA A 168 -4.84 -2.77 17.04
CA ALA A 168 -5.09 -3.84 18.01
C ALA A 168 -4.16 -5.03 17.73
N ASP A 169 -3.71 -5.69 18.79
CA ASP A 169 -2.88 -6.89 18.70
C ASP A 169 -3.72 -8.17 18.58
N GLY A 170 -3.10 -9.19 17.97
CA GLY A 170 -3.63 -10.54 17.91
C GLY A 170 -4.62 -10.75 16.76
N ASP A 171 -4.85 -12.01 16.44
CA ASP A 171 -5.78 -12.41 15.38
C ASP A 171 -7.24 -12.20 15.83
N GLN A 172 -7.89 -11.17 15.27
CA GLN A 172 -9.29 -10.85 15.56
C GLN A 172 -10.27 -11.44 14.53
N ARG A 173 -9.82 -12.28 13.58
CA ARG A 173 -10.70 -12.78 12.51
C ARG A 173 -11.93 -13.51 13.08
N ALA A 174 -11.72 -14.38 14.07
CA ALA A 174 -12.81 -15.11 14.75
C ALA A 174 -13.84 -14.18 15.41
N ALA A 175 -13.38 -13.09 16.03
CA ALA A 175 -14.26 -12.11 16.65
C ALA A 175 -15.07 -11.34 15.59
N VAL A 176 -14.41 -10.94 14.49
CA VAL A 176 -15.07 -10.28 13.34
C VAL A 176 -16.08 -11.20 12.68
N SER A 177 -15.79 -12.48 12.50
CA SER A 177 -16.72 -13.45 11.91
C SER A 177 -17.92 -13.73 12.79
N ALA A 178 -17.73 -13.75 14.12
CA ALA A 178 -18.82 -13.82 15.07
C ALA A 178 -19.75 -12.60 14.95
N ALA A 179 -19.18 -11.39 14.88
CA ALA A 179 -19.93 -10.15 14.63
C ALA A 179 -20.63 -10.15 13.26
N ALA A 180 -20.06 -10.83 12.26
CA ALA A 180 -20.65 -11.05 10.95
C ALA A 180 -21.73 -12.16 10.93
N LEU A 181 -22.53 -12.26 11.99
CA LEU A 181 -23.59 -13.28 12.15
C LEU A 181 -23.07 -14.72 12.09
N ASN A 182 -21.90 -14.97 12.70
CA ASN A 182 -21.21 -16.28 12.74
C ASN A 182 -20.84 -16.84 11.36
N GLN A 183 -20.39 -15.96 10.45
CA GLN A 183 -19.84 -16.35 9.15
C GLN A 183 -18.40 -16.88 9.28
N ASN A 184 -18.21 -17.94 10.09
CA ASN A 184 -16.89 -18.45 10.52
C ASN A 184 -15.97 -18.93 9.38
N TRP A 185 -16.50 -19.11 8.17
CA TRP A 185 -15.68 -19.38 6.97
C TRP A 185 -14.70 -18.23 6.67
N MET A 186 -14.99 -17.01 7.14
CA MET A 186 -14.11 -15.86 6.98
C MET A 186 -12.82 -16.00 7.80
N ASP A 187 -12.82 -16.78 8.89
CA ASP A 187 -11.67 -16.98 9.78
C ASP A 187 -10.49 -17.67 9.10
N GLN A 188 -10.76 -18.38 8.02
CA GLN A 188 -9.75 -19.08 7.22
C GLN A 188 -9.05 -18.14 6.21
N ALA A 189 -9.61 -16.97 5.93
CA ALA A 189 -9.03 -16.00 5.01
C ALA A 189 -7.75 -15.40 5.61
N ALA A 190 -6.66 -15.27 4.84
CA ALA A 190 -5.41 -14.70 5.35
C ALA A 190 -5.59 -13.32 6.02
N VAL A 191 -6.53 -12.53 5.47
CA VAL A 191 -6.90 -11.20 5.95
C VAL A 191 -8.41 -10.96 5.75
N ILE A 192 -9.02 -10.21 6.67
CA ILE A 192 -10.38 -9.65 6.49
C ILE A 192 -10.26 -8.13 6.44
N PHE A 193 -10.53 -7.52 5.29
CA PHE A 193 -10.59 -6.07 5.22
C PHE A 193 -11.92 -5.56 5.78
N ILE A 194 -11.85 -4.43 6.48
CA ILE A 194 -13.01 -3.69 6.97
C ILE A 194 -13.01 -2.33 6.26
N VAL A 195 -14.12 -2.01 5.64
CA VAL A 195 -14.38 -0.66 5.11
C VAL A 195 -15.30 0.05 6.10
N THR A 196 -14.79 1.12 6.70
CA THR A 196 -15.59 2.03 7.51
C THR A 196 -15.63 3.39 6.82
N ALA A 197 -16.44 4.32 7.34
CA ALA A 197 -16.50 5.67 6.82
C ALA A 197 -16.71 6.70 7.93
N VAL A 198 -16.25 7.92 7.66
CA VAL A 198 -16.66 9.14 8.36
C VAL A 198 -17.58 9.91 7.39
N PRO A 199 -18.91 9.67 7.42
CA PRO A 199 -19.83 10.21 6.42
C PRO A 199 -19.81 11.74 6.33
N GLU A 200 -19.54 12.41 7.45
CA GLU A 200 -19.48 13.87 7.60
C GLU A 200 -18.53 14.51 6.59
N ARG A 201 -17.44 13.82 6.20
CA ARG A 201 -16.50 14.30 5.18
C ARG A 201 -17.18 14.56 3.83
N THR A 202 -18.23 13.81 3.53
CA THR A 202 -19.00 13.94 2.27
C THR A 202 -20.33 14.65 2.48
N THR A 203 -21.04 14.38 3.57
CA THR A 203 -22.34 15.01 3.84
C THR A 203 -22.21 16.51 4.15
N ALA A 204 -21.06 16.98 4.63
CA ALA A 204 -20.79 18.42 4.76
C ALA A 204 -20.94 19.18 3.43
N GLN A 205 -20.65 18.54 2.29
CA GLN A 205 -20.76 19.15 0.96
C GLN A 205 -22.08 18.82 0.26
N TYR A 206 -22.63 17.61 0.48
CA TYR A 206 -23.75 17.08 -0.30
C TYR A 206 -25.04 16.85 0.51
N GLY A 207 -25.05 17.23 1.80
CA GLY A 207 -26.17 16.99 2.71
C GLY A 207 -26.51 15.50 2.82
N GLU A 208 -27.79 15.19 3.02
CA GLU A 208 -28.30 13.81 3.14
C GLU A 208 -27.98 12.94 1.91
N ARG A 209 -27.82 13.54 0.72
CA ARG A 209 -27.44 12.79 -0.48
C ARG A 209 -26.03 12.20 -0.37
N GLY A 210 -25.16 12.81 0.43
CA GLY A 210 -23.81 12.34 0.72
C GLY A 210 -23.78 10.92 1.29
N GLU A 211 -24.77 10.51 2.08
CA GLU A 211 -24.91 9.15 2.61
C GLU A 211 -24.95 8.09 1.49
N ALA A 212 -25.64 8.39 0.39
CA ALA A 212 -25.68 7.50 -0.77
C ALA A 212 -24.33 7.45 -1.48
N PHE A 213 -23.61 8.57 -1.56
CA PHE A 213 -22.29 8.62 -2.19
C PHE A 213 -21.25 7.83 -1.41
N VAL A 214 -21.27 7.91 -0.08
CA VAL A 214 -20.39 7.11 0.80
C VAL A 214 -20.57 5.60 0.52
N LYS A 215 -21.82 5.13 0.42
CA LYS A 215 -22.13 3.72 0.15
C LYS A 215 -21.73 3.28 -1.27
N LEU A 216 -21.89 4.15 -2.26
CA LEU A 216 -21.42 3.89 -3.63
C LEU A 216 -19.89 3.77 -3.68
N GLU A 217 -19.19 4.66 -2.98
CA GLU A 217 -17.73 4.60 -2.88
C GLU A 217 -17.24 3.29 -2.23
N ALA A 218 -17.92 2.82 -1.18
CA ALA A 218 -17.59 1.54 -0.55
C ALA A 218 -17.73 0.37 -1.53
N GLY A 219 -18.75 0.40 -2.40
CA GLY A 219 -18.93 -0.56 -3.49
C GLY A 219 -17.81 -0.49 -4.54
N HIS A 220 -17.37 0.71 -4.92
CA HIS A 220 -16.26 0.91 -5.85
C HIS A 220 -14.94 0.36 -5.29
N ALA A 221 -14.60 0.72 -4.05
CA ALA A 221 -13.38 0.24 -3.38
C ALA A 221 -13.36 -1.28 -3.23
N ALA A 222 -14.49 -1.87 -2.84
CA ALA A 222 -14.62 -3.32 -2.75
C ALA A 222 -14.46 -4.01 -4.11
N GLN A 223 -15.05 -3.46 -5.18
CA GLN A 223 -14.91 -4.05 -6.50
C GLN A 223 -13.45 -3.99 -7.00
N ASN A 224 -12.73 -2.89 -6.74
CA ASN A 224 -11.29 -2.83 -7.02
C ASN A 224 -10.53 -3.92 -6.26
N LEU A 225 -10.81 -4.11 -4.96
CA LEU A 225 -10.21 -5.19 -4.18
C LEU A 225 -10.53 -6.56 -4.78
N HIS A 226 -11.77 -6.83 -5.17
CA HIS A 226 -12.15 -8.13 -5.73
C HIS A 226 -11.42 -8.44 -7.05
N LEU A 227 -11.25 -7.43 -7.91
CA LEU A 227 -10.53 -7.58 -9.17
C LEU A 227 -9.03 -7.73 -8.94
N GLN A 228 -8.46 -6.96 -8.00
CA GLN A 228 -7.04 -7.07 -7.65
C GLN A 228 -6.74 -8.42 -6.98
N ALA A 229 -7.61 -8.91 -6.09
CA ALA A 229 -7.50 -10.24 -5.48
C ALA A 229 -7.54 -11.33 -6.55
N GLN A 230 -8.48 -11.26 -7.50
CA GLN A 230 -8.54 -12.18 -8.64
C GLN A 230 -7.24 -12.18 -9.45
N ALA A 231 -6.70 -11.00 -9.76
CA ALA A 231 -5.46 -10.86 -10.52
C ALA A 231 -4.23 -11.44 -9.78
N LEU A 232 -4.25 -11.43 -8.44
CA LEU A 232 -3.22 -12.02 -7.59
C LEU A 232 -3.44 -13.52 -7.31
N GLY A 233 -4.52 -14.12 -7.82
CA GLY A 233 -4.85 -15.53 -7.57
C GLY A 233 -5.52 -15.80 -6.23
N TYR A 234 -6.11 -14.78 -5.59
CA TYR A 234 -6.86 -14.92 -4.34
C TYR A 234 -8.37 -14.98 -4.56
N GLY A 235 -9.03 -15.73 -3.69
CA GLY A 235 -10.48 -15.66 -3.50
C GLY A 235 -10.84 -14.47 -2.60
N SER A 236 -11.98 -13.84 -2.88
CA SER A 236 -12.56 -12.84 -1.99
C SER A 236 -14.09 -12.87 -2.04
N THR A 237 -14.75 -12.33 -1.02
CA THR A 237 -16.22 -12.26 -0.98
C THR A 237 -16.70 -10.97 -0.33
N PRO A 238 -17.71 -10.30 -0.90
CA PRO A 238 -18.38 -9.21 -0.21
C PRO A 238 -19.29 -9.70 0.92
N VAL A 239 -19.17 -9.12 2.11
CA VAL A 239 -20.01 -9.42 3.26
C VAL A 239 -20.55 -8.14 3.89
N GLY A 240 -21.85 -7.89 3.72
CA GLY A 240 -22.56 -6.74 4.28
C GLY A 240 -23.47 -7.07 5.48
N ALA A 241 -23.39 -8.30 6.00
CA ALA A 241 -24.21 -8.75 7.12
C ALA A 241 -23.35 -8.88 8.38
N PHE A 242 -23.50 -7.93 9.30
CA PHE A 242 -22.83 -7.88 10.59
C PHE A 242 -23.63 -6.99 11.56
N ASP A 243 -23.37 -7.13 12.85
CA ASP A 243 -23.77 -6.13 13.84
C ASP A 243 -22.68 -5.06 13.95
N ASP A 244 -23.05 -3.80 13.74
CA ASP A 244 -22.11 -2.68 13.70
C ASP A 244 -21.34 -2.52 15.01
N ASN A 245 -22.02 -2.65 16.16
CA ASN A 245 -21.39 -2.45 17.47
C ASN A 245 -20.41 -3.59 17.80
N ASP A 246 -20.82 -4.83 17.55
CA ASP A 246 -19.97 -5.99 17.79
C ASP A 246 -18.76 -5.98 16.85
N LEU A 247 -18.93 -5.56 15.60
CA LEU A 247 -17.83 -5.43 14.64
C LEU A 247 -16.83 -4.37 15.07
N MET A 248 -17.31 -3.17 15.43
CA MET A 248 -16.43 -2.08 15.89
C MET A 248 -15.66 -2.48 17.14
N LYS A 249 -16.32 -3.16 18.08
CA LYS A 249 -15.68 -3.72 19.28
C LYS A 249 -14.63 -4.77 18.94
N ALA A 250 -14.93 -5.71 18.05
CA ALA A 250 -14.00 -6.75 17.63
C ALA A 250 -12.76 -6.18 16.92
N ALA A 251 -12.94 -5.11 16.14
CA ALA A 251 -11.86 -4.43 15.43
C ALA A 251 -11.06 -3.43 16.31
N GLY A 252 -11.44 -3.24 17.57
CA GLY A 252 -10.80 -2.27 18.46
C GLY A 252 -11.08 -0.81 18.09
N LEU A 253 -12.19 -0.54 17.41
CA LEU A 253 -12.56 0.79 16.94
C LEU A 253 -13.50 1.52 17.92
N SER A 254 -13.31 2.82 18.09
CA SER A 254 -14.24 3.71 18.80
C SER A 254 -15.18 4.41 17.83
N GLY A 255 -16.46 4.48 18.18
CA GLY A 255 -17.63 4.68 17.30
C GLY A 255 -17.82 6.03 16.60
N GLU A 256 -16.76 6.66 16.10
CA GLU A 256 -16.86 7.79 15.18
C GLU A 256 -16.92 7.35 13.70
N GLU A 257 -16.64 6.08 13.43
CA GLU A 257 -16.68 5.51 12.09
C GLU A 257 -17.86 4.54 11.95
N ASN A 258 -18.50 4.57 10.78
CA ASN A 258 -19.59 3.67 10.43
C ASN A 258 -19.04 2.49 9.63
N PRO A 259 -19.14 1.23 10.10
CA PRO A 259 -18.77 0.08 9.31
C PRO A 259 -19.72 -0.11 8.13
N LEU A 260 -19.17 -0.40 6.95
CA LEU A 260 -19.93 -0.52 5.70
C LEU A 260 -19.76 -1.87 5.04
N TYR A 261 -18.58 -2.49 5.17
CA TYR A 261 -18.28 -3.70 4.42
C TYR A 261 -17.18 -4.55 5.05
N LEU A 262 -17.31 -5.88 4.95
CA LEU A 262 -16.25 -6.83 5.22
C LEU A 262 -15.85 -7.54 3.91
N LEU A 263 -14.54 -7.66 3.69
CA LEU A 263 -13.95 -8.27 2.49
C LEU A 263 -12.85 -9.26 2.89
N PRO A 264 -13.19 -10.52 3.25
CA PRO A 264 -12.23 -11.59 3.45
C PRO A 264 -11.48 -11.88 2.15
N VAL A 265 -10.16 -12.07 2.25
CA VAL A 265 -9.28 -12.44 1.14
C VAL A 265 -8.32 -13.54 1.58
N GLY A 266 -8.20 -14.59 0.78
CA GLY A 266 -7.30 -15.71 1.06
C GLY A 266 -7.08 -16.59 -0.16
N GLU A 267 -6.10 -17.49 -0.08
CA GLU A 267 -5.88 -18.50 -1.10
C GLU A 267 -7.07 -19.47 -1.11
N PRO A 268 -7.72 -19.69 -2.27
CA PRO A 268 -8.92 -20.50 -2.35
C PRO A 268 -8.60 -22.00 -2.23
N GLU A 269 -9.46 -22.78 -1.57
CA GLU A 269 -9.28 -24.25 -1.49
C GLU A 269 -9.36 -24.96 -2.85
N GLN A 270 -10.04 -24.34 -3.81
CA GLN A 270 -10.17 -24.82 -5.18
C GLN A 270 -9.66 -23.75 -6.13
N GLY A 271 -8.97 -24.16 -7.21
CA GLY A 271 -8.43 -23.24 -8.20
C GLY A 271 -9.51 -22.31 -8.79
N ILE A 272 -9.08 -21.10 -9.18
CA ILE A 272 -9.93 -20.03 -9.75
C ILE A 272 -9.96 -20.11 -11.27
#